data_AF-A0AAU2S3G3-F1
#
_entry.id   AF-A0AAU2S3G3-F1
#
_cell.length_a   1.000
_cell.length_b   1.000
_cell.length_c   1.000
_cell.angle_alpha   90.00
_cell.angle_beta   90.00
_cell.angle_gamma   90.00
#
_symmetry.space_group_name_H-M   'P 1'
#
loop_
_entity.id
_entity.type
_entity.pdbx_description
1 polymer ?
#
loop_
_entity_poly.entity_id
_entity_poly.type
_entity_poly.pdbx_seq_one_letter_code
_entity_poly.pdbx_strand_id
1 'polypeptide(L)'
;MTQHSSPPPTPYDEDRAAYSHQDLARLALSAQAVDVAAAAQALVGTRSDVDTGLGGRVSEGVRVVEVAEGVLARAVVYERERGASWEDIGRYLGVDAGVAEERYAPELERWNTAFQVPYRLDPTGRKRIPQLPQAAYDPRSSVRQLDLWAGLHVTTGDWHAVSGGLGGLGGPAAGPAVPHELDGSIRSENLRTFLELLSEYVHYDFDDTDWDTIALGIEETDAEDDPAAWYAYPLHGGLHAAQVRLAYSRPYPEDDDGEPDTVSVLVTGAHSRDLRLRIDTLIAALGHHPQFP
;
A
#
# COMPACT_ATOMS: atom_id res chain seq x y z
N MET A 1 -44.21 -25.87 -8.04
CA MET A 1 -43.31 -24.91 -7.35
C MET A 1 -42.34 -25.71 -6.50
N THR A 2 -41.20 -26.09 -7.06
CA THR A 2 -40.12 -26.76 -6.35
C THR A 2 -39.36 -25.71 -5.54
N GLN A 3 -39.50 -25.75 -4.22
CA GLN A 3 -38.65 -24.98 -3.31
C GLN A 3 -37.20 -25.42 -3.54
N HIS A 4 -36.40 -24.59 -4.20
CA HIS A 4 -34.94 -24.73 -4.14
C HIS A 4 -34.52 -24.26 -2.73
N SER A 5 -34.47 -25.20 -1.78
CA SER A 5 -33.78 -24.95 -0.52
C SER A 5 -32.35 -24.54 -0.85
N SER A 6 -31.98 -23.32 -0.46
CA SER A 6 -30.59 -22.87 -0.57
C SER A 6 -29.70 -23.87 0.17
N PRO A 7 -28.56 -24.27 -0.43
CA PRO A 7 -27.63 -25.17 0.22
C PRO A 7 -27.13 -24.60 1.55
N PRO A 8 -26.75 -25.45 2.52
CA PRO A 8 -26.23 -24.98 3.80
C PRO A 8 -24.96 -24.14 3.61
N PRO A 9 -24.75 -23.10 4.43
CA PRO A 9 -23.59 -22.22 4.37
C PRO A 9 -22.30 -23.00 4.62
N THR A 10 -21.21 -22.54 4.01
CA THR A 10 -19.86 -23.06 4.20
C THR A 10 -19.07 -22.18 5.18
N PRO A 11 -18.01 -22.68 5.83
CA PRO A 11 -17.13 -21.85 6.67
C PRO A 11 -16.56 -20.63 5.94
N TYR A 12 -16.37 -20.73 4.61
CA TYR A 12 -15.91 -19.63 3.76
C TYR A 12 -16.96 -18.51 3.61
N ASP A 13 -18.24 -18.81 3.79
CA ASP A 13 -19.30 -17.80 3.72
C ASP A 13 -19.29 -16.90 4.97
N GLU A 14 -19.02 -17.46 6.14
CA GLU A 14 -18.84 -16.70 7.39
C GLU A 14 -17.57 -15.85 7.33
N ASP A 15 -16.45 -16.43 6.87
CA ASP A 15 -15.20 -15.70 6.71
C ASP A 15 -15.33 -14.54 5.72
N ARG A 16 -16.04 -14.74 4.60
CA ARG A 16 -16.28 -13.70 3.60
C ARG A 16 -17.19 -12.59 4.11
N ALA A 17 -18.20 -12.92 4.93
CA ALA A 17 -19.11 -11.94 5.52
C ALA A 17 -18.41 -10.96 6.48
N ALA A 18 -17.20 -11.26 6.94
CA ALA A 18 -16.40 -10.36 7.77
C ALA A 18 -15.75 -9.20 6.98
N TYR A 19 -15.74 -9.25 5.65
CA TYR A 19 -15.09 -8.27 4.78
C TYR A 19 -16.12 -7.51 3.93
N SER A 20 -15.83 -6.24 3.64
CA SER A 20 -16.63 -5.49 2.66
C SER A 20 -16.36 -6.01 1.24
N HIS A 21 -17.28 -5.73 0.31
CA HIS A 21 -17.06 -6.05 -1.11
C HIS A 21 -15.79 -5.36 -1.65
N GLN A 22 -15.53 -4.13 -1.21
CA GLN A 22 -14.31 -3.39 -1.52
C GLN A 22 -13.05 -4.12 -1.03
N ASP A 23 -13.04 -4.63 0.21
CA ASP A 23 -11.90 -5.39 0.76
C ASP A 23 -11.64 -6.66 -0.05
N LEU A 24 -12.69 -7.39 -0.39
CA LEU A 24 -12.60 -8.62 -1.19
C LEU A 24 -12.11 -8.33 -2.61
N ALA A 25 -12.54 -7.21 -3.21
CA ALA A 25 -12.05 -6.76 -4.51
C ALA A 25 -10.57 -6.37 -4.45
N ARG A 26 -10.14 -5.69 -3.36
CA ARG A 26 -8.71 -5.36 -3.14
C ARG A 26 -7.86 -6.62 -3.02
N LEU A 27 -8.34 -7.63 -2.29
CA LEU A 27 -7.69 -8.93 -2.15
C LEU A 27 -7.57 -9.66 -3.48
N ALA A 28 -8.66 -9.70 -4.27
CA ALA A 28 -8.64 -10.29 -5.61
C ALA A 28 -7.65 -9.59 -6.55
N LEU A 29 -7.57 -8.26 -6.47
CA LEU A 29 -6.57 -7.48 -7.21
C LEU A 29 -5.14 -7.80 -6.77
N SER A 30 -4.86 -7.84 -5.46
CA SER A 30 -3.54 -8.20 -4.93
C SER A 30 -3.10 -9.59 -5.37
N ALA A 31 -3.98 -10.58 -5.29
CA ALA A 31 -3.68 -11.94 -5.72
C ALA A 31 -3.36 -12.02 -7.21
N GLN A 32 -4.15 -11.34 -8.04
CA GLN A 32 -3.90 -11.28 -9.49
C GLN A 32 -2.56 -10.60 -9.82
N ALA A 33 -2.15 -9.59 -9.05
CA ALA A 33 -0.86 -8.94 -9.21
C ALA A 33 0.31 -9.88 -8.85
N VAL A 34 0.17 -10.71 -7.81
CA VAL A 34 1.15 -11.75 -7.48
C VAL A 34 1.27 -12.77 -8.61
N ASP A 35 0.17 -13.15 -9.26
CA ASP A 35 0.20 -14.06 -10.40
C ASP A 35 0.97 -13.47 -11.59
N VAL A 36 0.84 -12.16 -11.85
CA VAL A 36 1.66 -11.47 -12.87
C VAL A 36 3.14 -11.49 -12.49
N ALA A 37 3.47 -11.16 -11.24
CA ALA A 37 4.86 -11.18 -10.78
C ALA A 37 5.48 -12.57 -10.93
N ALA A 38 4.75 -13.63 -10.56
CA ALA A 38 5.19 -15.01 -10.73
C ALA A 38 5.37 -15.39 -12.20
N ALA A 39 4.44 -14.99 -13.08
CA ALA A 39 4.53 -15.25 -14.51
C ALA A 39 5.72 -14.52 -15.15
N ALA A 40 5.95 -13.25 -14.77
CA ALA A 40 7.10 -12.48 -15.23
C ALA A 40 8.43 -13.06 -14.71
N GLN A 41 8.48 -13.49 -13.45
CA GLN A 41 9.67 -14.13 -12.87
C GLN A 41 10.05 -15.42 -13.60
N ALA A 42 9.06 -16.21 -14.04
CA ALA A 42 9.30 -17.44 -14.80
C ALA A 42 10.03 -17.19 -16.13
N LEU A 43 9.79 -16.05 -16.78
CA LEU A 43 10.47 -15.66 -18.02
C LEU A 43 11.94 -15.28 -17.84
N VAL A 44 12.34 -14.83 -16.65
CA VAL A 44 13.73 -14.42 -16.38
C VAL A 44 14.68 -15.62 -16.37
N GLY A 45 14.20 -16.80 -15.97
CA GLY A 45 15.03 -17.98 -15.78
C GLY A 45 15.48 -18.63 -17.08
N THR A 46 16.74 -18.41 -17.49
CA THR A 46 17.32 -18.98 -18.73
C THR A 46 17.69 -20.46 -18.62
N ARG A 47 17.84 -20.99 -17.41
CA ARG A 47 18.31 -22.37 -17.19
C ARG A 47 17.42 -23.44 -17.83
N SER A 48 16.14 -23.14 -18.00
CA SER A 48 15.14 -24.03 -18.59
C SER A 48 14.92 -23.82 -20.09
N ASP A 49 15.69 -22.94 -20.75
CA ASP A 49 15.57 -22.71 -22.20
C ASP A 49 15.75 -23.99 -23.01
N VAL A 50 16.68 -24.85 -22.57
CA VAL A 50 16.99 -26.12 -23.25
C VAL A 50 15.85 -27.14 -23.19
N ASP A 51 15.01 -27.05 -22.16
CA ASP A 51 13.84 -27.91 -21.95
C ASP A 51 12.57 -27.29 -22.56
N THR A 52 12.63 -26.01 -22.92
CA THR A 52 11.53 -25.25 -23.48
C THR A 52 11.58 -25.36 -25.00
N GLY A 53 10.66 -26.14 -25.59
CA GLY A 53 10.58 -26.30 -27.04
C GLY A 53 10.47 -24.96 -27.80
N LEU A 54 10.73 -24.98 -29.11
CA LEU A 54 10.61 -23.80 -29.97
C LEU A 54 9.23 -23.13 -29.78
N GLY A 55 9.23 -21.85 -29.42
CA GLY A 55 8.01 -21.07 -29.14
C GLY A 55 7.55 -21.09 -27.68
N GLY A 56 8.16 -21.86 -26.78
CA GLY A 56 7.74 -21.88 -25.37
C GLY A 56 7.92 -20.54 -24.66
N ARG A 57 8.97 -19.78 -24.97
CA ARG A 57 9.15 -18.40 -24.44
C ARG A 57 8.11 -17.42 -24.95
N VAL A 58 7.64 -17.59 -26.19
CA VAL A 58 6.51 -16.81 -26.71
C VAL A 58 5.23 -17.20 -25.97
N SER A 59 5.00 -18.48 -25.72
CA SER A 59 3.84 -18.95 -24.94
C SER A 59 3.84 -18.40 -23.51
N GLU A 60 5.00 -18.34 -22.85
CA GLU A 60 5.14 -17.73 -21.53
C GLU A 60 4.94 -16.21 -21.57
N GLY A 61 5.45 -15.54 -22.61
CA GLY A 61 5.20 -14.11 -22.85
C GLY A 61 3.71 -13.80 -23.01
N VAL A 62 2.98 -14.62 -23.79
CA VAL A 62 1.52 -14.51 -23.94
C VAL A 62 0.84 -14.69 -22.58
N ARG A 63 1.26 -15.66 -21.77
CA ARG A 63 0.70 -15.86 -20.42
C ARG A 63 0.87 -14.62 -19.53
N VAL A 64 1.99 -13.91 -19.59
CA VAL A 64 2.16 -12.65 -18.83
C VAL A 64 1.12 -11.62 -19.27
N VAL A 65 0.91 -11.45 -20.57
CA VAL A 65 -0.10 -10.53 -21.11
C VAL A 65 -1.50 -10.91 -20.62
N GLU A 66 -1.90 -12.18 -20.75
CA GLU A 66 -3.22 -12.66 -20.32
C GLU A 66 -3.47 -12.43 -18.83
N VAL A 67 -2.49 -12.70 -17.97
CA VAL A 67 -2.63 -12.50 -16.53
C VAL A 67 -2.64 -11.00 -16.17
N ALA A 68 -1.89 -10.17 -16.89
CA ALA A 68 -1.86 -8.72 -16.71
C ALA A 68 -3.17 -8.05 -17.12
N GLU A 69 -3.82 -8.50 -18.20
CA GLU A 69 -5.18 -8.06 -18.55
C GLU A 69 -6.17 -8.37 -17.42
N GLY A 70 -6.00 -9.51 -16.75
CA GLY A 70 -6.75 -9.85 -15.54
C GLY A 70 -6.55 -8.86 -14.39
N VAL A 71 -5.32 -8.34 -14.19
CA VAL A 71 -5.05 -7.30 -13.16
C VAL A 71 -5.86 -6.04 -13.47
N LEU A 72 -5.85 -5.60 -14.72
CA LEU A 72 -6.58 -4.39 -15.12
C LEU A 72 -8.09 -4.54 -14.89
N ALA A 73 -8.65 -5.71 -15.23
CA ALA A 73 -10.05 -6.00 -14.96
C ALA A 73 -10.38 -6.00 -13.45
N ARG A 74 -9.51 -6.57 -12.61
CA ARG A 74 -9.67 -6.55 -11.14
C ARG A 74 -9.51 -5.15 -10.56
N ALA A 75 -8.61 -4.33 -11.12
CA ALA A 75 -8.43 -2.94 -10.71
C ALA A 75 -9.69 -2.12 -10.99
N VAL A 76 -10.29 -2.29 -12.18
CA VAL A 76 -11.57 -1.67 -12.52
C VAL A 76 -12.68 -2.09 -11.55
N VAL A 77 -12.80 -3.39 -11.24
CA VAL A 77 -13.78 -3.86 -10.24
C VAL A 77 -13.54 -3.21 -8.88
N TYR A 78 -12.29 -3.18 -8.40
CA TYR A 78 -11.94 -2.54 -7.12
C TYR A 78 -12.29 -1.05 -7.10
N GLU A 79 -11.95 -0.29 -8.13
CA GLU A 79 -12.27 1.14 -8.21
C GLU A 79 -13.79 1.38 -8.28
N ARG A 80 -14.54 0.50 -8.97
CA ARG A 80 -16.01 0.56 -8.97
C ARG A 80 -16.60 0.30 -7.58
N GLU A 81 -16.05 -0.65 -6.82
CA GLU A 81 -16.45 -0.89 -5.42
C GLU A 81 -16.11 0.29 -4.49
N ARG A 82 -15.05 1.04 -4.81
CA ARG A 82 -14.71 2.31 -4.13
C ARG A 82 -15.59 3.49 -4.54
N GLY A 83 -16.43 3.32 -5.56
CA GLY A 83 -17.35 4.34 -6.06
C GLY A 83 -16.84 5.18 -7.22
N ALA A 84 -15.71 4.85 -7.85
CA ALA A 84 -15.21 5.56 -9.03
C ALA A 84 -16.22 5.48 -10.19
N SER A 85 -16.44 6.57 -10.92
CA SER A 85 -17.33 6.58 -12.08
C SER A 85 -16.66 5.96 -13.32
N TRP A 86 -17.46 5.61 -14.34
CA TRP A 86 -16.90 5.18 -15.63
C TRP A 86 -16.13 6.30 -16.35
N GLU A 87 -16.46 7.57 -16.09
CA GLU A 87 -15.69 8.72 -16.58
C GLU A 87 -14.29 8.77 -15.94
N ASP A 88 -14.20 8.52 -14.63
CA ASP A 88 -12.91 8.47 -13.94
C ASP A 88 -12.06 7.32 -14.44
N ILE A 89 -12.66 6.14 -14.59
CA ILE A 89 -11.97 4.94 -15.09
C ILE A 89 -11.52 5.15 -16.54
N GLY A 90 -12.38 5.67 -17.41
CA GLY A 90 -12.05 5.99 -18.80
C GLY A 90 -10.87 6.94 -18.91
N ARG A 91 -10.84 7.99 -18.07
CA ARG A 91 -9.73 8.95 -17.99
C ARG A 91 -8.39 8.27 -17.72
N TYR A 92 -8.32 7.36 -16.74
CA TYR A 92 -7.07 6.63 -16.43
C TYR A 92 -6.69 5.59 -17.48
N LEU A 93 -7.68 5.04 -18.19
CA LEU A 93 -7.45 4.09 -19.29
C LEU A 93 -7.10 4.78 -20.63
N GLY A 94 -7.26 6.10 -20.72
CA GLY A 94 -7.08 6.84 -21.97
C GLY A 94 -8.17 6.55 -23.01
N VAL A 95 -9.38 6.15 -22.57
CA VAL A 95 -10.54 5.88 -23.44
C VAL A 95 -11.77 6.64 -22.96
N ASP A 96 -12.79 6.73 -23.82
CA ASP A 96 -14.09 7.27 -23.43
C ASP A 96 -14.80 6.38 -22.39
N ALA A 97 -15.64 6.98 -21.55
CA ALA A 97 -16.40 6.30 -20.50
C ALA A 97 -17.26 5.14 -21.05
N GLY A 98 -17.92 5.33 -22.20
CA GLY A 98 -18.74 4.29 -22.81
C GLY A 98 -17.92 3.08 -23.29
N VAL A 99 -16.71 3.32 -23.78
CA VAL A 99 -15.77 2.24 -24.18
C VAL A 99 -15.26 1.48 -22.95
N ALA A 100 -14.95 2.19 -21.87
CA ALA A 100 -14.56 1.57 -20.60
C ALA A 100 -15.70 0.71 -20.02
N GLU A 101 -16.92 1.24 -20.01
CA GLU A 101 -18.11 0.53 -19.54
C GLU A 101 -18.38 -0.72 -20.39
N GLU A 102 -18.43 -0.59 -21.72
CA GLU A 102 -18.65 -1.72 -22.63
C GLU A 102 -17.63 -2.85 -22.38
N ARG A 103 -16.36 -2.48 -22.17
CA ARG A 103 -15.27 -3.44 -21.97
C ARG A 103 -15.33 -4.15 -20.62
N TYR A 104 -15.66 -3.45 -19.54
CA TYR A 104 -15.47 -3.97 -18.17
C TYR A 104 -16.75 -4.20 -17.37
N ALA A 105 -17.90 -3.65 -17.78
CA ALA A 105 -19.18 -3.93 -17.12
C ALA A 105 -19.49 -5.42 -17.00
N PRO A 106 -19.22 -6.29 -18.01
CA PRO A 106 -19.46 -7.72 -17.87
C PRO A 106 -18.66 -8.39 -16.74
N GLU A 107 -17.45 -7.92 -16.44
CA GLU A 107 -16.66 -8.44 -15.31
C GLU A 107 -17.22 -7.97 -13.97
N LEU A 108 -17.64 -6.71 -13.88
CA LEU A 108 -18.29 -6.17 -12.69
C LEU A 108 -19.63 -6.88 -12.41
N GLU A 109 -20.41 -7.17 -13.45
CA GLU A 109 -21.64 -7.96 -13.33
C GLU A 109 -21.37 -9.37 -12.84
N ARG A 110 -20.35 -10.06 -13.39
CA ARG A 110 -19.94 -11.39 -12.91
C ARG A 110 -19.54 -11.35 -11.45
N TRP A 111 -18.74 -10.36 -11.05
CA TRP A 111 -18.34 -10.14 -9.66
C TRP A 111 -19.54 -9.98 -8.73
N ASN A 112 -20.47 -9.07 -9.05
CA ASN A 112 -21.67 -8.83 -8.25
C ASN A 112 -22.59 -10.05 -8.20
N THR A 113 -22.76 -10.75 -9.33
CA THR A 113 -23.56 -11.97 -9.42
C THR A 113 -22.97 -13.08 -8.55
N ALA A 114 -21.65 -13.16 -8.43
CA ALA A 114 -20.98 -14.17 -7.62
C ALA A 114 -21.24 -14.01 -6.10
N PHE A 115 -21.67 -12.85 -5.61
CA PHE A 115 -22.15 -12.73 -4.22
C PHE A 115 -23.56 -13.29 -4.03
N GLN A 116 -24.41 -13.20 -5.05
CA GLN A 116 -25.79 -13.71 -5.03
C GLN A 116 -25.83 -15.21 -5.31
N VAL A 117 -24.98 -15.68 -6.23
CA VAL A 117 -24.86 -17.08 -6.65
C VAL A 117 -23.41 -17.52 -6.49
N PRO A 118 -22.93 -17.75 -5.25
CA PRO A 118 -21.51 -17.99 -4.96
C PRO A 118 -20.95 -19.29 -5.53
N TYR A 119 -21.83 -20.23 -5.87
CA TYR A 119 -21.44 -21.51 -6.42
C TYR A 119 -22.24 -21.83 -7.67
N ARG A 120 -21.55 -22.38 -8.66
CA ARG A 120 -22.17 -23.20 -9.70
C ARG A 120 -21.83 -24.66 -9.46
N LEU A 121 -22.70 -25.55 -9.90
CA LEU A 121 -22.35 -26.96 -9.93
C LEU A 121 -21.52 -27.26 -11.18
N ASP A 122 -20.58 -28.19 -11.05
CA ASP A 122 -19.89 -28.78 -12.19
C ASP A 122 -20.89 -29.52 -13.10
N PRO A 123 -20.51 -29.91 -14.34
CA PRO A 123 -21.41 -30.61 -15.25
C PRO A 123 -22.01 -31.90 -14.69
N THR A 124 -21.37 -32.52 -13.68
CA THR A 124 -21.86 -33.73 -13.03
C THR A 124 -22.84 -33.46 -11.87
N GLY A 125 -23.01 -32.20 -11.46
CA GLY A 125 -23.84 -31.80 -10.33
C GLY A 125 -23.26 -32.13 -8.95
N ARG A 126 -22.04 -32.68 -8.89
CA ARG A 126 -21.46 -33.24 -7.65
C ARG A 126 -20.52 -32.27 -6.95
N LYS A 127 -19.85 -31.39 -7.71
CA LYS A 127 -18.84 -30.48 -7.18
C LYS A 127 -19.33 -29.04 -7.28
N ARG A 128 -19.25 -28.31 -6.17
CA ARG A 128 -19.43 -26.86 -6.16
C ARG A 128 -18.17 -26.20 -6.68
N ILE A 129 -18.33 -25.31 -7.64
CA ILE A 129 -17.28 -24.47 -8.21
C ILE A 129 -17.56 -23.05 -7.73
N PRO A 130 -16.69 -22.47 -6.88
CA PRO A 130 -16.78 -21.07 -6.51
C PRO A 130 -16.79 -20.16 -7.74
N GLN A 131 -17.65 -19.15 -7.73
CA GLN A 131 -17.70 -18.14 -8.80
C GLN A 131 -16.82 -16.93 -8.49
N LEU A 132 -16.57 -16.65 -7.21
CA LEU A 132 -15.62 -15.62 -6.79
C LEU A 132 -14.17 -16.08 -7.05
N PRO A 133 -13.26 -15.15 -7.36
CA PRO A 133 -11.82 -15.40 -7.31
C PRO A 133 -11.41 -16.00 -5.97
N GLN A 134 -10.40 -16.88 -5.96
CA GLN A 134 -9.96 -17.59 -4.75
C GLN A 134 -9.70 -16.64 -3.57
N ALA A 135 -9.11 -15.47 -3.83
CA ALA A 135 -8.81 -14.48 -2.80
C ALA A 135 -10.04 -13.80 -2.18
N ALA A 136 -11.14 -13.70 -2.92
CA ALA A 136 -12.42 -13.22 -2.41
C ALA A 136 -13.27 -14.36 -1.82
N TYR A 137 -13.05 -15.59 -2.28
CA TYR A 137 -13.74 -16.78 -1.80
C TYR A 137 -13.23 -17.24 -0.44
N ASP A 138 -11.91 -17.30 -0.25
CA ASP A 138 -11.21 -17.65 0.99
C ASP A 138 -10.27 -16.50 1.40
N PRO A 139 -10.84 -15.40 1.92
CA PRO A 139 -10.08 -14.18 2.21
C PRO A 139 -9.08 -14.37 3.34
N ARG A 140 -9.40 -15.15 4.39
CA ARG A 140 -8.48 -15.37 5.51
C ARG A 140 -7.18 -16.07 5.08
N SER A 141 -7.29 -17.11 4.26
CA SER A 141 -6.10 -17.80 3.74
C SER A 141 -5.28 -16.88 2.84
N SER A 142 -5.97 -16.14 1.98
CA SER A 142 -5.36 -15.27 0.98
C SER A 142 -4.65 -14.08 1.60
N VAL A 143 -5.24 -13.45 2.62
CA VAL A 143 -4.59 -12.40 3.42
C VAL A 143 -3.24 -12.87 3.95
N ARG A 144 -3.19 -14.05 4.61
CA ARG A 144 -1.93 -14.57 5.17
C ARG A 144 -0.88 -14.81 4.10
N GLN A 145 -1.29 -15.34 2.94
CA GLN A 145 -0.37 -15.60 1.83
C GLN A 145 0.16 -14.29 1.23
N LEU A 146 -0.72 -13.30 1.07
CA LEU A 146 -0.38 -12.01 0.49
C LEU A 146 0.49 -11.16 1.44
N ASP A 147 0.21 -11.17 2.74
CA ASP A 147 1.05 -10.55 3.77
C ASP A 147 2.46 -11.16 3.77
N LEU A 148 2.56 -12.49 3.73
CA LEU A 148 3.84 -13.18 3.62
C LEU A 148 4.57 -12.79 2.34
N TRP A 149 3.87 -12.77 1.20
CA TRP A 149 4.47 -12.42 -0.08
C TRP A 149 4.98 -10.97 -0.09
N ALA A 150 4.16 -10.02 0.37
CA ALA A 150 4.50 -8.61 0.45
C ALA A 150 5.67 -8.35 1.41
N GLY A 151 5.64 -8.99 2.58
CA GLY A 151 6.74 -8.91 3.56
C GLY A 151 8.06 -9.52 3.08
N LEU A 152 8.04 -10.34 2.01
CA LEU A 152 9.24 -10.90 1.37
C LEU A 152 9.70 -10.09 0.14
N HIS A 153 8.78 -9.49 -0.63
CA HIS A 153 9.08 -8.97 -1.96
C HIS A 153 8.86 -7.46 -2.14
N VAL A 154 8.08 -6.81 -1.29
CA VAL A 154 7.67 -5.40 -1.48
C VAL A 154 8.09 -4.54 -0.29
N THR A 155 7.57 -4.85 0.90
CA THR A 155 7.79 -4.08 2.13
C THR A 155 8.49 -4.97 3.14
N THR A 156 9.77 -5.25 2.89
CA THR A 156 10.52 -6.24 3.68
C THR A 156 10.36 -6.04 5.19
N GLY A 157 9.83 -7.04 5.88
CA GLY A 157 9.61 -7.02 7.33
C GLY A 157 8.27 -6.42 7.81
N ASP A 158 7.43 -5.92 6.91
CA ASP A 158 6.01 -5.63 7.20
C ASP A 158 5.14 -6.85 6.90
N TRP A 159 4.85 -7.64 7.95
CA TRP A 159 4.04 -8.85 7.86
C TRP A 159 2.52 -8.59 7.83
N HIS A 160 2.11 -7.32 7.79
CA HIS A 160 0.70 -6.91 7.71
C HIS A 160 0.45 -5.92 6.56
N ALA A 161 1.33 -5.88 5.57
CA ALA A 161 1.27 -4.95 4.46
C ALA A 161 -0.04 -5.02 3.65
N VAL A 162 -0.74 -6.15 3.69
CA VAL A 162 -2.04 -6.34 3.06
C VAL A 162 -3.16 -6.32 4.09
N SER A 163 -3.06 -7.07 5.19
CA SER A 163 -4.10 -7.11 6.22
C SER A 163 -4.36 -5.76 6.89
N GLY A 164 -3.33 -4.94 7.09
CA GLY A 164 -3.44 -3.63 7.75
C GLY A 164 -4.24 -2.59 6.96
N GLY A 165 -4.41 -2.79 5.65
CA GLY A 165 -5.18 -1.90 4.78
C GLY A 165 -6.64 -2.32 4.57
N LEU A 166 -7.09 -3.44 5.15
CA LEU A 166 -8.46 -3.94 4.98
C LEU A 166 -9.34 -3.51 6.15
N GLY A 167 -10.57 -3.07 5.86
CA GLY A 167 -11.55 -2.69 6.89
C GLY A 167 -12.22 -3.88 7.58
N GLY A 168 -12.01 -5.09 7.06
CA GLY A 168 -12.78 -6.30 7.36
C GLY A 168 -12.14 -7.29 8.32
N LEU A 169 -11.67 -6.87 9.49
CA LEU A 169 -11.57 -7.71 10.69
C LEU A 169 -11.56 -6.74 11.88
N GLY A 170 -12.67 -6.72 12.63
CA GLY A 170 -12.70 -6.15 13.97
C GLY A 170 -11.80 -6.93 14.93
N GLY A 171 -10.48 -6.85 14.76
CA GLY A 171 -9.59 -6.75 15.91
C GLY A 171 -10.04 -5.56 16.76
N PRO A 172 -9.74 -5.53 18.08
CA PRO A 172 -10.15 -4.42 18.94
C PRO A 172 -9.84 -3.16 18.18
N ALA A 173 -10.87 -2.32 17.94
CA ALA A 173 -10.82 -1.15 17.08
C ALA A 173 -9.38 -0.70 17.03
N ALA A 174 -8.73 -0.85 15.86
CA ALA A 174 -7.48 -0.17 15.66
C ALA A 174 -7.88 1.29 15.89
N GLY A 175 -7.70 1.75 17.14
CA GLY A 175 -7.80 3.14 17.50
C GLY A 175 -6.94 3.84 16.47
N PRO A 176 -7.39 5.02 16.01
CA PRO A 176 -6.90 5.68 14.79
C PRO A 176 -5.44 5.34 14.63
N ALA A 177 -5.10 4.50 13.63
CA ALA A 177 -3.82 3.80 13.53
C ALA A 177 -2.75 4.73 14.07
N VAL A 178 -2.30 4.49 15.32
CA VAL A 178 -1.56 5.52 16.04
C VAL A 178 -0.40 5.83 15.10
N PRO A 179 -0.33 7.05 14.54
CA PRO A 179 0.72 7.36 13.60
C PRO A 179 1.99 6.94 14.32
N HIS A 180 2.80 6.10 13.69
CA HIS A 180 4.08 5.76 14.28
C HIS A 180 4.90 7.04 14.20
N GLU A 181 4.76 7.82 15.26
CA GLU A 181 5.42 9.07 15.54
C GLU A 181 6.81 8.69 16.02
N LEU A 182 7.80 9.05 15.21
CA LEU A 182 9.20 8.96 15.57
C LEU A 182 9.70 10.38 15.76
N ASP A 183 10.03 10.71 17.00
CA ASP A 183 10.53 12.02 17.38
C ASP A 183 12.02 11.97 17.73
N GLY A 184 12.68 13.12 17.59
CA GLY A 184 14.04 13.32 18.04
C GLY A 184 14.56 14.72 17.76
N SER A 185 15.81 14.97 18.15
CA SER A 185 16.47 16.26 17.96
C SER A 185 17.70 16.08 17.08
N ILE A 186 17.75 16.82 15.98
CA ILE A 186 18.79 16.79 14.96
C ILE A 186 19.58 18.08 15.01
N ARG A 187 20.90 18.04 14.78
CA ARG A 187 21.69 19.26 14.67
C ARG A 187 21.27 20.05 13.43
N SER A 188 21.12 21.36 13.53
CA SER A 188 20.62 22.18 12.41
C SER A 188 21.47 22.04 11.14
N GLU A 189 22.79 21.90 11.28
CA GLU A 189 23.73 21.64 10.18
C GLU A 189 23.48 20.29 9.46
N ASN A 190 22.86 19.33 10.15
CA ASN A 190 22.54 18.00 9.62
C ASN A 190 21.10 17.90 9.08
N LEU A 191 20.26 18.92 9.27
CA LEU A 191 18.84 18.86 8.91
C LEU A 191 18.64 18.57 7.42
N ARG A 192 19.41 19.25 6.55
CA ARG A 192 19.34 19.01 5.10
C ARG A 192 19.71 17.56 4.76
N THR A 193 20.83 17.07 5.27
CA THR A 193 21.27 15.68 5.08
C THR A 193 20.23 14.67 5.57
N PHE A 194 19.58 14.95 6.70
CA PHE A 194 18.50 14.11 7.22
C PHE A 194 17.33 14.03 6.24
N LEU A 195 16.88 15.17 5.70
CA LEU A 195 15.76 15.23 4.77
C LEU A 195 16.08 14.59 3.42
N GLU A 196 17.30 14.75 2.91
CA GLU A 196 17.78 14.09 1.68
C GLU A 196 17.75 12.56 1.84
N LEU A 197 18.32 12.03 2.93
CA LEU A 197 18.34 10.58 3.19
C LEU A 197 16.94 10.00 3.48
N LEU A 198 16.10 10.74 4.21
CA LEU A 198 14.71 10.34 4.45
C LEU A 198 13.93 10.31 3.13
N SER A 199 14.12 11.30 2.27
CA SER A 199 13.49 11.39 0.94
C SER A 199 13.90 10.22 0.05
N GLU A 200 15.16 9.80 0.08
CA GLU A 200 15.63 8.61 -0.62
C GLU A 200 14.89 7.34 -0.14
N TYR A 201 14.69 7.18 1.17
CA TYR A 201 13.97 6.02 1.71
C TYR A 201 12.48 5.97 1.38
N VAL A 202 11.84 7.13 1.18
CA VAL A 202 10.45 7.17 0.74
C VAL A 202 10.29 7.20 -0.78
N HIS A 203 11.38 7.37 -1.53
CA HIS A 203 11.41 7.64 -2.97
C HIS A 203 10.73 8.97 -3.36
N TYR A 204 11.05 10.04 -2.63
CA TYR A 204 10.71 11.43 -2.94
C TYR A 204 11.92 12.12 -3.60
N ASP A 205 11.68 12.90 -4.66
CA ASP A 205 12.72 13.62 -5.40
C ASP A 205 12.96 14.99 -4.74
N PHE A 206 13.81 15.00 -3.70
CA PHE A 206 14.08 16.19 -2.89
C PHE A 206 15.09 17.11 -3.59
N ASP A 207 14.72 18.37 -3.81
CA ASP A 207 15.53 19.36 -4.50
C ASP A 207 15.81 20.63 -3.66
N ASP A 208 16.52 21.59 -4.25
CA ASP A 208 16.82 22.87 -3.58
C ASP A 208 15.56 23.71 -3.31
N THR A 209 14.51 23.56 -4.12
CA THR A 209 13.23 24.26 -3.93
C THR A 209 12.51 23.75 -2.69
N ASP A 210 12.53 22.43 -2.48
CA ASP A 210 12.00 21.80 -1.26
C ASP A 210 12.75 22.31 -0.02
N TRP A 211 14.09 22.34 -0.11
CA TRP A 211 14.93 22.83 0.97
C TRP A 211 14.63 24.29 1.33
N ASP A 212 14.57 25.19 0.35
CA ASP A 212 14.29 26.61 0.58
C ASP A 212 12.90 26.81 1.23
N THR A 213 11.93 25.99 0.83
CA THR A 213 10.56 26.00 1.37
C THR A 213 10.55 25.58 2.84
N ILE A 214 11.30 24.53 3.18
CA ILE A 214 11.42 24.04 4.55
C ILE A 214 12.19 25.02 5.44
N ALA A 215 13.31 25.54 4.96
CA ALA A 215 14.14 26.49 5.68
C ALA A 215 13.36 27.77 6.05
N LEU A 216 12.56 28.29 5.11
CA LEU A 216 11.69 29.43 5.39
C LEU A 216 10.56 29.06 6.36
N GLY A 217 10.00 27.86 6.23
CA GLY A 217 8.85 27.42 7.02
C GLY A 217 9.17 27.17 8.51
N ILE A 218 10.38 26.72 8.81
CA ILE A 218 10.79 26.39 10.18
C ILE A 218 11.15 27.64 11.01
N GLU A 219 11.59 28.75 10.40
CA GLU A 219 12.02 29.98 11.09
C GLU A 219 10.99 30.52 12.09
N GLU A 220 9.70 30.36 11.78
CA GLU A 220 8.58 30.85 12.60
C GLU A 220 8.14 29.86 13.70
N THR A 221 8.77 28.69 13.80
CA THR A 221 8.31 27.59 14.66
C THR A 221 9.24 27.31 15.83
N ASP A 222 8.66 27.06 17.01
CA ASP A 222 9.37 26.79 18.26
C ASP A 222 9.04 25.39 18.78
N ALA A 223 10.04 24.64 19.22
CA ALA A 223 9.85 23.31 19.81
C ALA A 223 9.14 23.36 21.17
N GLU A 224 9.08 24.51 21.84
CA GLU A 224 8.26 24.71 23.03
C GLU A 224 6.76 24.79 22.71
N ASP A 225 6.39 25.07 21.46
CA ASP A 225 5.00 25.05 21.00
C ASP A 225 4.47 23.63 20.83
N ASP A 226 3.13 23.51 20.76
CA ASP A 226 2.45 22.24 20.47
C ASP A 226 2.99 21.62 19.16
N PRO A 227 3.33 20.32 19.11
CA PRO A 227 3.76 19.64 17.89
C PRO A 227 2.79 19.74 16.70
N ALA A 228 1.52 20.10 16.94
CA ALA A 228 0.56 20.42 15.89
C ALA A 228 0.79 21.78 15.22
N ALA A 229 1.52 22.70 15.87
CA ALA A 229 1.90 24.03 15.37
C ALA A 229 3.26 24.03 14.65
N TRP A 230 4.01 22.93 14.72
CA TRP A 230 5.30 22.78 14.03
C TRP A 230 5.12 22.79 12.50
N TYR A 231 6.16 23.21 11.80
CA TYR A 231 6.13 23.30 10.34
C TYR A 231 6.02 21.89 9.74
N ALA A 232 4.94 21.62 9.03
CA ALA A 232 4.67 20.31 8.46
C ALA A 232 5.01 20.27 6.96
N TYR A 233 5.92 19.38 6.59
CA TYR A 233 6.31 19.12 5.22
C TYR A 233 5.90 17.70 4.78
N PRO A 234 5.10 17.54 3.71
CA PRO A 234 4.75 16.23 3.19
C PRO A 234 5.85 15.68 2.25
N LEU A 235 6.26 14.43 2.47
CA LEU A 235 7.11 13.66 1.57
C LEU A 235 6.28 12.56 0.90
N HIS A 236 5.79 12.83 -0.30
CA HIS A 236 4.97 11.90 -1.07
C HIS A 236 5.81 11.14 -2.09
N GLY A 237 6.43 10.05 -1.65
CA GLY A 237 7.22 9.21 -2.54
C GLY A 237 6.41 8.12 -3.23
N GLY A 238 7.03 7.44 -4.20
CA GLY A 238 6.37 6.45 -5.07
C GLY A 238 5.88 5.18 -4.35
N LEU A 239 6.47 4.84 -3.20
CA LEU A 239 6.14 3.64 -2.41
C LEU A 239 5.67 3.95 -0.99
N HIS A 240 6.12 5.07 -0.41
CA HIS A 240 5.82 5.47 0.96
C HIS A 240 5.46 6.95 1.01
N ALA A 241 4.54 7.31 1.90
CA ALA A 241 4.24 8.69 2.24
C ALA A 241 4.64 8.93 3.70
N ALA A 242 5.41 9.98 3.94
CA ALA A 242 5.74 10.44 5.27
C ALA A 242 5.38 11.92 5.41
N GLN A 243 5.10 12.36 6.62
CA GLN A 243 5.04 13.79 6.95
C GLN A 243 6.08 14.06 8.01
N VAL A 244 6.91 15.06 7.75
CA VAL A 244 7.91 15.55 8.70
C VAL A 244 7.39 16.84 9.31
N ARG A 245 7.45 16.93 10.63
CA ARG A 245 7.17 18.16 11.38
C ARG A 245 8.46 18.63 12.01
N LEU A 246 8.72 19.93 11.88
CA LEU A 246 10.00 20.54 12.23
C LEU A 246 9.75 21.78 13.08
N ALA A 247 10.54 21.95 14.13
CA ALA A 247 10.60 23.17 14.91
C ALA A 247 11.99 23.39 15.50
N TYR A 248 12.44 24.64 15.61
CA TYR A 248 13.71 24.93 16.24
C TYR A 248 13.64 24.73 17.76
N SER A 249 14.62 24.05 18.35
CA SER A 249 14.71 23.96 19.80
C SER A 249 15.31 25.26 20.37
N ARG A 250 14.46 26.15 20.87
CA ARG A 250 14.84 27.30 21.70
C ARG A 250 14.87 26.84 23.18
N PRO A 251 15.69 27.43 24.08
CA PRO A 251 15.97 28.86 24.18
C PRO A 251 17.45 29.21 24.00
N TYR A 252 17.70 30.28 23.25
CA TYR A 252 18.89 31.09 23.50
C TYR A 252 18.73 31.80 24.84
N PRO A 253 19.77 31.94 25.68
CA PRO A 253 19.78 33.01 26.65
C PRO A 253 19.53 34.32 25.90
N GLU A 254 18.73 35.23 26.46
CA GLU A 254 18.20 36.46 25.83
C GLU A 254 19.25 37.40 25.17
N ASP A 255 20.54 37.06 25.24
CA ASP A 255 21.71 37.83 24.80
C ASP A 255 22.51 37.14 23.66
N ASP A 256 22.07 36.03 23.08
CA ASP A 256 22.77 35.31 22.00
C ASP A 256 21.96 35.33 20.69
N ASP A 257 22.43 36.09 19.71
CA ASP A 257 21.85 36.25 18.37
C ASP A 257 22.11 35.01 17.46
N GLY A 258 22.42 33.85 18.06
CA GLY A 258 22.88 32.65 17.37
C GLY A 258 21.77 31.93 16.60
N GLU A 259 22.11 31.33 15.46
CA GLU A 259 21.22 30.41 14.75
C GLU A 259 21.00 29.14 15.58
N PRO A 260 19.76 28.65 15.79
CA PRO A 260 19.46 27.44 16.58
C PRO A 260 20.39 26.26 16.24
N ASP A 261 21.08 25.67 17.22
CA ASP A 261 22.00 24.52 16.99
C ASP A 261 21.24 23.19 16.78
N THR A 262 19.97 23.13 17.18
CA THR A 262 19.15 21.91 17.06
C THR A 262 17.73 22.17 16.57
N VAL A 263 17.20 21.18 15.86
CA VAL A 263 15.86 21.10 15.29
C VAL A 263 15.16 19.88 15.86
N SER A 264 14.01 20.09 16.49
CA SER A 264 13.09 19.03 16.85
C SER A 264 12.39 18.51 15.60
N VAL A 265 12.40 17.19 15.42
CA VAL A 265 11.83 16.50 14.28
C VAL A 265 10.81 15.49 14.76
N LEU A 266 9.65 15.46 14.11
CA LEU A 266 8.62 14.46 14.30
C LEU A 266 8.23 13.88 12.94
N VAL A 267 8.49 12.59 12.73
CA VAL A 267 8.15 11.89 11.48
C VAL A 267 6.92 11.02 11.71
N THR A 268 5.93 11.16 10.81
CA THR A 268 4.71 10.35 10.80
C THR A 268 4.53 9.67 9.44
N GLY A 269 3.71 8.62 9.37
CA GLY A 269 3.48 7.84 8.14
C GLY A 269 4.47 6.69 7.91
N ALA A 270 5.37 6.42 8.86
CA ALA A 270 6.30 5.30 8.79
C ALA A 270 5.61 3.95 9.11
N HIS A 271 4.86 3.41 8.15
CA HIS A 271 4.08 2.19 8.35
C HIS A 271 4.92 0.91 8.40
N SER A 272 6.03 0.85 7.65
CA SER A 272 6.91 -0.33 7.64
C SER A 272 7.91 -0.31 8.81
N ARG A 273 8.27 -1.50 9.32
CA ARG A 273 9.27 -1.62 10.40
C ARG A 273 10.66 -1.22 9.93
N ASP A 274 10.99 -1.50 8.67
CA ASP A 274 12.27 -1.13 8.05
C ASP A 274 12.40 0.39 7.95
N LEU A 275 11.36 1.09 7.45
CA LEU A 275 11.36 2.55 7.39
C LEU A 275 11.47 3.17 8.77
N ARG A 276 10.77 2.62 9.78
CA ARG A 276 10.90 3.06 11.17
C ARG A 276 12.33 2.90 11.70
N LEU A 277 12.95 1.74 11.48
CA LEU A 277 14.32 1.49 11.91
C LEU A 277 15.30 2.43 11.22
N ARG A 278 15.11 2.71 9.94
CA ARG A 278 15.93 3.67 9.18
C ARG A 278 15.77 5.08 9.71
N ILE A 279 14.53 5.53 9.97
CA ILE A 279 14.25 6.84 10.56
C ILE A 279 14.89 6.95 11.95
N ASP A 280 14.71 5.96 12.83
CA ASP A 280 15.36 5.91 14.14
C ASP A 280 16.88 5.98 14.03
N THR A 281 17.45 5.27 13.06
CA THR A 281 18.89 5.27 12.81
C THR A 281 19.37 6.63 12.32
N LEU A 282 18.62 7.30 11.44
CA LEU A 282 18.94 8.65 10.97
C LEU A 282 18.86 9.67 12.12
N ILE A 283 17.79 9.62 12.92
CA ILE A 283 17.62 10.49 14.09
C ILE A 283 18.77 10.26 15.08
N ALA A 284 19.14 9.01 15.35
CA ALA A 284 20.24 8.70 16.26
C ALA A 284 21.62 9.11 15.70
N ALA A 285 21.86 8.95 14.40
CA ALA A 285 23.16 9.22 13.77
C ALA A 285 23.41 10.72 13.52
N LEU A 286 22.35 11.47 13.21
CA LEU A 286 22.41 12.91 12.91
C LEU A 286 21.99 13.77 14.11
N GLY A 287 21.54 13.12 15.17
CA GLY A 287 21.01 13.72 16.38
C GLY A 287 22.06 14.43 17.24
N HIS A 288 21.57 15.30 18.13
CA HIS A 288 22.40 15.88 19.18
C HIS A 288 22.50 14.90 20.35
N HIS A 289 23.69 14.32 20.58
CA HIS A 289 23.95 13.55 21.81
C HIS A 289 24.18 14.51 22.97
N PRO A 290 23.38 14.48 24.06
CA PRO A 290 23.77 15.17 25.28
C PRO A 290 25.09 14.55 25.75
N GLN A 291 26.14 15.38 25.82
CA GLN A 291 27.41 14.96 26.40
C GLN A 291 27.13 14.52 27.84
N PHE A 292 27.30 13.23 28.13
CA PHE A 292 27.29 12.74 29.51
C PHE A 292 28.43 13.44 30.28
N PRO A 293 28.18 13.97 31.49
CA PRO A 293 29.20 14.59 32.32
C PRO A 293 30.28 13.61 32.80
#